data_AF-A0A2C6A311-F1
#
_entry.id   AF-A0A2C6A311-F1
#
_cell.length_a   1.000
_cell.length_b   1.000
_cell.length_c   1.000
_cell.angle_alpha   90.00
_cell.angle_beta   90.00
_cell.angle_gamma   90.00
#
_symmetry.space_group_name_H-M   'P 1'
#
loop_
_entity.id
_entity.type
_entity.pdbx_description
1 polymer ?
#
loop_
_entity_poly.entity_id
_entity_poly.type
_entity_poly.pdbx_seq_one_letter_code
_entity_poly.pdbx_strand_id
1 'polypeptide(L)'
;MTRSSPLRGAQLVPSPDRALRSSFLLDQRNTESSHLDALSAAQAEHTRIRQAAIRVYELHELKEEHQRILDEERREEARLRAEAQIAAEEKKLQELKAKTIPKPVPPPAPKAPPPTDHPAAQEAATRATQEMGRPLEPTPTQREPKLQLPAPAAVPAQNGLGAGQRAPAPTQQAPARQGLALPKPSLPPPQPDSRRPDQPATRAPPQAQARVSNPAVDRLIQIHQALKQLRKDLTLQSKAPGSPLKGKLGAFRREIRGAIGQLTGGKGAHVQSTDKITSLLRESLQNQTLSPPVEVGRFVEHPRSPAEGAQHNDATLPALFVYLINVCAKGIIGQFVNECGANPKAADPIGVFTAHLFSHKDFQWRGQSLIDILLAKFRVVCPVLFGFRGNDKTERGRLAIGWRKDGPAWITEKSHNDRMAGLGAGFAAVSLRDFSKSSKVNPYPPVHYWRAFAGIVNCPANETSNTQYVVLRAMIDGHEQRFLNFFGNAAVAALRLALVEFPKKASQNASEAGSLRALAETLRTESGLALA
;
A
#
# COMPACT_ATOMS: atom_id res chain seq x y z
N MET A 1 -74.29 34.50 28.77
CA MET A 1 -74.17 33.19 29.46
C MET A 1 -73.70 32.20 28.40
N THR A 2 -72.40 31.95 28.26
CA THR A 2 -71.55 30.99 29.01
C THR A 2 -71.66 29.53 28.57
N ARG A 3 -70.49 28.88 28.45
CA ARG A 3 -70.18 27.47 28.15
C ARG A 3 -70.10 27.06 26.68
N SER A 4 -69.20 26.20 26.24
CA SER A 4 -67.83 25.84 26.70
C SER A 4 -67.16 24.99 25.62
N SER A 5 -65.93 25.30 25.21
CA SER A 5 -65.18 24.49 24.24
C SER A 5 -64.64 23.20 24.89
N PRO A 6 -64.66 22.04 24.20
CA PRO A 6 -64.07 20.81 24.72
C PRO A 6 -62.53 20.85 24.65
N LEU A 7 -61.87 20.47 25.74
CA LEU A 7 -60.41 20.36 25.82
C LEU A 7 -59.91 19.20 24.95
N ARG A 8 -58.97 19.50 24.06
CA ARG A 8 -58.30 18.51 23.20
C ARG A 8 -57.26 17.75 24.02
N GLY A 9 -57.67 16.63 24.62
CA GLY A 9 -56.76 15.74 25.35
C GLY A 9 -55.69 15.17 24.41
N ALA A 10 -54.43 15.56 24.61
CA ALA A 10 -53.32 15.00 23.87
C ALA A 10 -53.06 13.55 24.33
N GLN A 11 -53.33 12.57 23.47
CA GLN A 11 -52.86 11.20 23.69
C GLN A 11 -51.33 11.18 23.62
N LEU A 12 -50.70 11.09 24.79
CA LEU A 12 -49.27 10.79 24.91
C LEU A 12 -49.03 9.36 24.44
N VAL A 13 -48.55 9.21 23.20
CA VAL A 13 -48.01 7.93 22.71
C VAL A 13 -46.82 7.54 23.59
N PRO A 14 -46.83 6.36 24.24
CA PRO A 14 -45.71 5.93 25.07
C PRO A 14 -44.47 5.66 24.20
N SER A 15 -43.34 6.31 24.52
CA SER A 15 -42.06 6.01 23.90
C SER A 15 -41.62 4.56 24.21
N PRO A 16 -41.13 3.79 23.22
CA PRO A 16 -40.81 2.37 23.40
C PRO A 16 -39.74 2.08 24.47
N ASP A 17 -38.85 3.05 24.76
CA ASP A 17 -37.78 2.89 25.76
C ASP A 17 -38.28 2.73 27.20
N ARG A 18 -39.55 3.07 27.50
CA ARG A 18 -40.06 2.97 28.89
C ARG A 18 -40.43 1.54 29.29
N ALA A 19 -40.73 0.66 28.34
CA ALA A 19 -41.13 -0.72 28.61
C ALA A 19 -39.95 -1.63 29.01
N LEU A 20 -38.74 -1.36 28.51
CA LEU A 20 -37.55 -2.17 28.79
C LEU A 20 -37.08 -2.09 30.24
N ARG A 21 -37.42 -1.02 30.99
CA ARG A 21 -37.00 -0.85 32.40
C ARG A 21 -37.98 -1.46 33.41
N SER A 22 -39.25 -1.68 33.04
CA SER A 22 -40.25 -2.30 33.91
C SER A 22 -40.31 -3.84 33.82
N SER A 23 -39.67 -4.45 32.81
CA SER A 23 -39.63 -5.91 32.62
C SER A 23 -38.67 -6.63 33.58
N PHE A 24 -37.66 -5.94 34.14
CA PHE A 24 -36.62 -6.55 34.98
C PHE A 24 -37.05 -6.92 36.42
N LEU A 25 -38.25 -6.54 36.87
CA LEU A 25 -38.68 -6.64 38.27
C LEU A 25 -39.99 -7.43 38.47
N LEU A 26 -40.39 -8.27 37.52
CA LEU A 26 -41.60 -9.10 37.62
C LEU A 26 -41.23 -10.57 37.89
N ASP A 27 -41.82 -11.16 38.95
CA ASP A 27 -41.67 -12.59 39.32
C ASP A 27 -42.12 -13.58 38.24
N GLN A 28 -42.83 -13.11 37.21
CA GLN A 28 -43.33 -13.93 36.09
C GLN A 28 -42.23 -14.37 35.10
N ARG A 29 -40.97 -13.92 35.28
CA ARG A 29 -39.88 -14.23 34.33
C ARG A 29 -39.43 -15.69 34.31
N ASN A 30 -39.71 -16.45 35.38
CA ASN A 30 -39.33 -17.86 35.50
C ASN A 30 -40.53 -18.82 35.35
N THR A 31 -41.62 -18.40 34.70
CA THR A 31 -42.70 -19.32 34.32
C THR A 31 -42.33 -20.09 33.04
N GLU A 32 -42.78 -21.34 32.95
CA GLU A 32 -42.61 -22.16 31.74
C GLU A 32 -43.13 -21.47 30.47
N SER A 33 -44.27 -20.75 30.59
CA SER A 33 -44.82 -19.93 29.51
C SER A 33 -43.86 -18.85 29.01
N SER A 34 -43.16 -18.14 29.92
CA SER A 34 -42.20 -17.10 29.53
C SER A 34 -41.00 -17.67 28.77
N HIS A 35 -40.57 -18.89 29.11
CA HIS A 35 -39.52 -19.60 28.37
C HIS A 35 -39.99 -20.07 26.98
N LEU A 36 -41.23 -20.58 26.86
CA LEU A 36 -41.81 -20.97 25.58
C LEU A 36 -42.01 -19.76 24.64
N ASP A 37 -42.50 -18.63 25.16
CA ASP A 37 -42.64 -17.39 24.40
C ASP A 37 -41.27 -16.85 23.95
N ALA A 38 -40.25 -16.91 24.81
CA ALA A 38 -38.88 -16.52 24.45
C ALA A 38 -38.26 -17.43 23.37
N LEU A 39 -38.52 -18.74 23.42
CA LEU A 39 -38.08 -19.68 22.38
C LEU A 39 -38.80 -19.42 21.05
N SER A 40 -40.11 -19.16 21.07
CA SER A 40 -40.91 -18.80 19.90
C SER A 40 -40.40 -17.51 19.25
N ALA A 41 -40.16 -16.46 20.06
CA ALA A 41 -39.59 -15.20 19.58
C ALA A 41 -38.18 -15.38 18.98
N ALA A 42 -37.32 -16.21 19.60
CA ALA A 42 -36.00 -16.53 19.06
C ALA A 42 -36.07 -17.29 17.72
N GLN A 43 -37.02 -18.22 17.56
CA GLN A 43 -37.25 -18.93 16.29
C GLN A 43 -37.78 -18.00 15.19
N ALA A 44 -38.65 -17.05 15.53
CA ALA A 44 -39.16 -16.04 14.61
C ALA A 44 -38.03 -15.13 14.10
N GLU A 45 -37.19 -14.59 15.00
CA GLU A 45 -36.04 -13.76 14.62
C GLU A 45 -34.98 -14.56 13.84
N HIS A 46 -34.68 -15.81 14.22
CA HIS A 46 -33.79 -16.67 13.44
C HIS A 46 -34.32 -16.90 12.01
N THR A 47 -35.63 -17.12 11.85
CA THR A 47 -36.26 -17.30 10.53
C THR A 47 -36.21 -16.02 9.70
N ARG A 48 -36.48 -14.85 10.32
CA ARG A 48 -36.35 -13.52 9.70
C ARG A 48 -34.92 -13.26 9.23
N ILE A 49 -33.92 -13.54 10.06
CA ILE A 49 -32.49 -13.38 9.72
C ILE A 49 -32.12 -14.32 8.56
N ARG A 50 -32.56 -15.58 8.58
CA ARG A 50 -32.34 -16.54 7.48
C ARG A 50 -32.93 -16.04 6.16
N GLN A 51 -34.17 -15.53 6.15
CA GLN A 51 -34.79 -14.97 4.96
C GLN A 51 -34.07 -13.70 4.46
N ALA A 52 -33.59 -12.85 5.37
CA ALA A 52 -32.79 -11.69 5.00
C ALA A 52 -31.44 -12.10 4.37
N ALA A 53 -30.77 -13.11 4.92
CA ALA A 53 -29.52 -13.64 4.38
C ALA A 53 -29.69 -14.24 2.97
N ILE A 54 -30.80 -14.96 2.73
CA ILE A 54 -31.15 -15.50 1.40
C ILE A 54 -31.31 -14.36 0.38
N ARG A 55 -32.10 -13.32 0.70
CA ARG A 55 -32.28 -12.17 -0.21
C ARG A 55 -30.98 -11.41 -0.50
N VAL A 56 -30.08 -11.29 0.48
CA VAL A 56 -28.76 -10.67 0.27
C VAL A 56 -27.87 -11.54 -0.62
N TYR A 57 -27.98 -12.86 -0.51
CA TYR A 57 -27.26 -13.80 -1.38
C TYR A 57 -27.77 -13.74 -2.84
N GLU A 58 -29.09 -13.76 -3.05
CA GLU A 58 -29.73 -13.60 -4.37
C GLU A 58 -29.31 -12.28 -5.06
N LEU A 59 -29.32 -11.17 -4.32
CA LEU A 59 -28.85 -9.87 -4.82
C LEU A 59 -27.34 -9.84 -5.13
N HIS A 60 -26.54 -10.67 -4.45
CA HIS A 60 -25.12 -10.80 -4.73
C HIS A 60 -24.86 -11.59 -6.01
N GLU A 61 -25.58 -12.70 -6.23
CA GLU A 61 -25.50 -13.49 -7.47
C GLU A 61 -25.89 -12.66 -8.69
N LEU A 62 -27.04 -11.97 -8.65
CA LEU A 62 -27.47 -11.06 -9.73
C LEU A 62 -26.43 -9.96 -10.04
N LYS A 63 -25.73 -9.47 -9.02
CA LYS A 63 -24.67 -8.47 -9.18
C LYS A 63 -23.40 -9.07 -9.81
N GLU A 64 -23.04 -10.30 -9.48
CA GLU A 64 -21.94 -11.00 -10.14
C GLU A 64 -22.26 -11.29 -11.60
N GLU A 65 -23.47 -11.75 -11.92
CA GLU A 65 -23.90 -12.00 -13.30
C GLU A 65 -23.88 -10.71 -14.14
N HIS A 66 -24.45 -9.62 -13.63
CA HIS A 66 -24.40 -8.32 -14.30
C HIS A 66 -22.95 -7.84 -14.53
N GLN A 67 -22.05 -8.07 -13.56
CA GLN A 67 -20.64 -7.73 -13.73
C GLN A 67 -19.94 -8.59 -14.80
N ARG A 68 -20.31 -9.87 -14.96
CA ARG A 68 -19.79 -10.74 -16.03
C ARG A 68 -20.22 -10.22 -17.41
N ILE A 69 -21.49 -9.83 -17.57
CA ILE A 69 -22.01 -9.26 -18.82
C ILE A 69 -21.25 -7.97 -19.18
N LEU A 70 -21.08 -7.04 -18.24
CA LEU A 70 -20.30 -5.80 -18.45
C LEU A 70 -18.80 -6.06 -18.72
N ASP A 71 -18.25 -7.19 -18.29
CA ASP A 71 -16.88 -7.59 -18.59
C ASP A 71 -16.76 -8.21 -19.99
N GLU A 72 -17.80 -8.88 -20.47
CA GLU A 72 -17.91 -9.44 -21.82
C GLU A 72 -18.13 -8.34 -22.86
N GLU A 73 -19.10 -7.44 -22.66
CA GLU A 73 -19.33 -6.25 -23.51
C GLU A 73 -18.05 -5.43 -23.70
N ARG A 74 -17.30 -5.18 -22.61
CA ARG A 74 -16.02 -4.45 -22.68
C ARG A 74 -14.93 -5.19 -23.46
N ARG A 75 -14.95 -6.52 -23.49
CA ARG A 75 -14.03 -7.33 -24.32
C ARG A 75 -14.44 -7.26 -25.78
N GLU A 76 -15.73 -7.30 -26.09
CA GLU A 76 -16.24 -7.16 -27.45
C GLU A 76 -15.98 -5.75 -28.02
N GLU A 77 -16.23 -4.69 -27.26
CA GLU A 77 -15.84 -3.32 -27.64
C GLU A 77 -14.33 -3.22 -27.94
N ALA A 78 -13.48 -3.84 -27.11
CA ALA A 78 -12.05 -3.83 -27.31
C ALA A 78 -11.63 -4.57 -28.59
N ARG A 79 -12.30 -5.69 -28.93
CA ARG A 79 -12.08 -6.40 -30.20
C ARG A 79 -12.51 -5.57 -31.40
N LEU A 80 -13.71 -4.98 -31.36
CA LEU A 80 -14.22 -4.12 -32.43
C LEU A 80 -13.34 -2.89 -32.66
N ARG A 81 -12.81 -2.28 -31.59
CA ARG A 81 -11.84 -1.16 -31.70
C ARG A 81 -10.51 -1.59 -32.32
N ALA A 82 -10.01 -2.78 -31.99
CA ALA A 82 -8.78 -3.31 -32.58
C ALA A 82 -8.97 -3.64 -34.07
N GLU A 83 -10.09 -4.26 -34.45
CA GLU A 83 -10.44 -4.55 -35.84
C GLU A 83 -10.62 -3.26 -36.67
N ALA A 84 -11.29 -2.24 -36.12
CA ALA A 84 -11.41 -0.93 -36.75
C ALA A 84 -10.07 -0.20 -36.94
N GLN A 85 -9.10 -0.39 -36.02
CA GLN A 85 -7.74 0.13 -36.18
C GLN A 85 -6.99 -0.56 -37.33
N ILE A 86 -7.04 -1.89 -37.40
CA ILE A 86 -6.42 -2.67 -38.49
C ILE A 86 -7.01 -2.23 -39.85
N ALA A 87 -8.33 -2.16 -39.96
CA ALA A 87 -9.01 -1.72 -41.19
C ALA A 87 -8.65 -0.27 -41.60
N ALA A 88 -8.37 0.61 -40.63
CA ALA A 88 -7.92 1.98 -40.90
C ALA A 88 -6.45 2.04 -41.35
N GLU A 89 -5.59 1.16 -40.84
CA GLU A 89 -4.19 1.03 -41.28
C GLU A 89 -4.09 0.44 -42.69
N GLU A 90 -4.89 -0.60 -43.00
CA GLU A 90 -4.96 -1.17 -44.35
C GLU A 90 -5.41 -0.15 -45.40
N LYS A 91 -6.43 0.67 -45.10
CA LYS A 91 -6.86 1.76 -45.99
C LYS A 91 -5.74 2.77 -46.25
N LYS A 92 -5.01 3.19 -45.22
CA LYS A 92 -3.83 4.07 -45.38
C LYS A 92 -2.75 3.42 -46.24
N LEU A 93 -2.50 2.11 -46.08
CA LEU A 93 -1.52 1.38 -46.87
C LEU A 93 -1.94 1.27 -48.36
N GLN A 94 -3.25 1.10 -48.63
CA GLN A 94 -3.80 1.13 -49.99
C GLN A 94 -3.69 2.53 -50.62
N GLU A 95 -4.02 3.60 -49.89
CA GLU A 95 -3.86 4.98 -50.37
C GLU A 95 -2.40 5.33 -50.70
N LEU A 96 -1.45 4.86 -49.88
CA LEU A 96 -0.01 5.03 -50.15
C LEU A 96 0.38 4.28 -51.43
N LYS A 97 0.00 3.01 -51.58
CA LYS A 97 0.26 2.22 -52.80
C LYS A 97 -0.34 2.87 -54.05
N ALA A 98 -1.56 3.40 -53.97
CA ALA A 98 -2.21 4.11 -55.08
C ALA A 98 -1.47 5.40 -55.49
N LYS A 99 -0.76 6.06 -54.56
CA LYS A 99 0.06 7.26 -54.82
C LYS A 99 1.47 6.94 -55.34
N THR A 100 1.90 5.67 -55.36
CA THR A 100 3.29 5.25 -55.72
C THR A 100 3.38 4.49 -57.06
N ILE A 101 2.44 4.69 -58.00
CA ILE A 101 2.55 4.14 -59.37
C ILE A 101 2.72 5.27 -60.40
N PRO A 102 3.97 5.62 -60.78
CA PRO A 102 4.25 6.49 -61.92
C PRO A 102 3.91 5.80 -63.26
N LYS A 103 3.35 6.58 -64.19
CA LYS A 103 3.00 6.18 -65.55
C LYS A 103 4.25 6.17 -66.45
N PRO A 104 4.66 5.04 -67.08
CA PRO A 104 5.81 5.02 -67.97
C PRO A 104 5.54 5.80 -69.28
N VAL A 105 6.56 6.54 -69.74
CA VAL A 105 6.57 7.28 -71.01
C VAL A 105 7.29 6.42 -72.07
N PRO A 106 6.83 6.37 -73.34
CA PRO A 106 7.35 5.44 -74.34
C PRO A 106 8.68 5.91 -74.98
N PRO A 107 9.61 4.98 -75.31
CA PRO A 107 10.82 5.29 -76.08
C PRO A 107 10.60 5.19 -77.61
N PRO A 108 11.44 5.88 -78.43
CA PRO A 108 11.34 5.87 -79.90
C PRO A 108 12.02 4.66 -80.57
N ALA A 109 11.60 4.34 -81.80
CA ALA A 109 12.12 3.27 -82.65
C ALA A 109 13.54 3.61 -83.23
N PRO A 110 14.35 2.63 -83.74
CA PRO A 110 14.02 1.99 -85.04
C PRO A 110 14.60 0.56 -85.34
N LYS A 111 14.11 0.00 -86.47
CA LYS A 111 14.63 -1.14 -87.30
C LYS A 111 14.24 -2.58 -86.88
N ALA A 112 14.11 -3.44 -87.90
CA ALA A 112 13.41 -4.74 -87.93
C ALA A 112 14.19 -5.75 -88.83
N PRO A 113 13.60 -6.87 -89.30
CA PRO A 113 13.09 -8.11 -88.66
C PRO A 113 14.00 -9.33 -89.09
N PRO A 114 13.61 -10.63 -89.28
CA PRO A 114 12.36 -11.40 -89.07
C PRO A 114 12.60 -12.77 -88.32
N PRO A 115 11.93 -13.92 -88.61
CA PRO A 115 10.74 -14.38 -87.87
C PRO A 115 10.81 -15.83 -87.32
N THR A 116 9.82 -16.26 -86.53
CA THR A 116 9.14 -17.59 -86.66
C THR A 116 7.88 -17.68 -85.78
N ASP A 117 6.73 -17.72 -86.45
CA ASP A 117 5.55 -18.58 -86.23
C ASP A 117 4.94 -18.82 -84.83
N HIS A 118 3.86 -18.04 -84.60
CA HIS A 118 2.52 -18.39 -84.10
C HIS A 118 1.97 -19.82 -84.44
N PRO A 119 0.75 -20.27 -83.98
CA PRO A 119 -0.30 -19.56 -83.21
C PRO A 119 -1.01 -20.36 -82.05
N ALA A 120 -1.86 -19.61 -81.32
CA ALA A 120 -3.24 -19.96 -80.89
C ALA A 120 -3.53 -20.98 -79.77
N ALA A 121 -4.65 -20.88 -79.03
CA ALA A 121 -5.55 -19.75 -78.72
C ALA A 121 -6.48 -20.13 -77.53
N GLN A 122 -6.96 -19.10 -76.81
CA GLN A 122 -8.34 -18.82 -76.34
C GLN A 122 -9.37 -19.99 -76.15
N GLU A 123 -10.36 -19.95 -75.26
CA GLU A 123 -11.09 -18.76 -74.76
C GLU A 123 -11.87 -18.97 -73.44
N ALA A 124 -12.51 -17.86 -73.01
CA ALA A 124 -13.28 -17.53 -71.81
C ALA A 124 -14.38 -18.49 -71.26
N ALA A 125 -14.62 -18.32 -69.94
CA ALA A 125 -15.93 -18.27 -69.24
C ALA A 125 -16.88 -19.50 -69.29
N THR A 126 -17.77 -19.80 -68.33
CA THR A 126 -18.47 -18.96 -67.33
C THR A 126 -19.03 -19.83 -66.17
N ARG A 127 -19.31 -19.21 -65.01
CA ARG A 127 -20.27 -19.59 -63.93
C ARG A 127 -21.10 -20.91 -64.08
N ALA A 128 -21.13 -21.75 -63.05
CA ALA A 128 -22.28 -21.90 -62.12
C ALA A 128 -22.09 -23.00 -61.03
N THR A 129 -22.83 -22.82 -59.94
CA THR A 129 -22.82 -23.44 -58.60
C THR A 129 -23.43 -24.86 -58.50
N GLN A 130 -23.24 -25.51 -57.32
CA GLN A 130 -23.94 -26.72 -56.78
C GLN A 130 -23.45 -28.09 -57.36
N GLU A 131 -23.42 -29.23 -56.65
CA GLU A 131 -24.13 -29.70 -55.44
C GLU A 131 -23.27 -30.48 -54.39
N MET A 132 -23.95 -30.73 -53.26
CA MET A 132 -23.69 -31.53 -52.05
C MET A 132 -22.96 -32.90 -52.14
N GLY A 133 -22.30 -33.28 -51.03
CA GLY A 133 -21.88 -34.67 -50.73
C GLY A 133 -21.24 -34.86 -49.35
N ARG A 134 -21.98 -35.42 -48.38
CA ARG A 134 -21.53 -35.96 -47.06
C ARG A 134 -21.51 -37.51 -47.15
N PRO A 135 -21.08 -38.27 -46.11
CA PRO A 135 -20.08 -38.07 -45.04
C PRO A 135 -19.10 -39.29 -44.91
N LEU A 136 -18.24 -39.36 -43.88
CA LEU A 136 -17.98 -40.54 -43.01
C LEU A 136 -16.70 -40.40 -42.13
N GLU A 137 -16.82 -40.71 -40.84
CA GLU A 137 -15.74 -41.19 -39.93
C GLU A 137 -15.72 -42.76 -39.96
N PRO A 138 -14.88 -43.54 -39.23
CA PRO A 138 -13.93 -43.20 -38.14
C PRO A 138 -12.57 -43.97 -38.07
N THR A 139 -11.59 -43.39 -37.34
CA THR A 139 -10.48 -44.03 -36.56
C THR A 139 -9.58 -45.14 -37.19
N PRO A 140 -8.62 -45.73 -36.46
CA PRO A 140 -7.39 -45.14 -35.87
C PRO A 140 -6.11 -45.82 -36.42
N THR A 141 -4.88 -45.38 -36.04
CA THR A 141 -3.73 -46.27 -35.69
C THR A 141 -2.47 -45.50 -35.22
N GLN A 142 -2.12 -45.75 -33.96
CA GLN A 142 -0.81 -45.97 -33.33
C GLN A 142 0.56 -45.49 -33.91
N ARG A 143 1.42 -45.12 -32.94
CA ARG A 143 2.91 -45.31 -32.83
C ARG A 143 3.86 -44.38 -33.60
N GLU A 144 4.50 -43.51 -32.82
CA GLU A 144 5.91 -43.12 -33.01
C GLU A 144 6.76 -43.52 -31.79
N PRO A 145 7.93 -44.14 -32.01
CA PRO A 145 9.01 -44.21 -31.02
C PRO A 145 10.30 -43.53 -31.51
N LYS A 146 10.96 -42.76 -30.63
CA LYS A 146 12.41 -42.38 -30.58
C LYS A 146 13.14 -41.98 -31.89
N LEU A 147 13.90 -40.87 -31.85
CA LEU A 147 15.39 -40.84 -31.89
C LEU A 147 15.99 -39.41 -31.98
N GLN A 148 16.97 -39.15 -31.11
CA GLN A 148 18.28 -38.46 -31.29
C GLN A 148 18.47 -37.13 -32.08
N LEU A 149 18.99 -36.11 -31.35
CA LEU A 149 20.26 -35.33 -31.54
C LEU A 149 20.85 -35.14 -32.96
N PRO A 150 21.44 -33.96 -33.33
CA PRO A 150 22.56 -33.36 -32.57
C PRO A 150 22.69 -31.80 -32.57
N ALA A 151 23.77 -31.29 -31.94
CA ALA A 151 24.26 -29.91 -32.04
C ALA A 151 25.41 -29.78 -33.07
N PRO A 152 25.84 -28.56 -33.48
CA PRO A 152 27.26 -28.20 -33.28
C PRO A 152 27.61 -26.70 -33.02
N ALA A 153 28.91 -26.49 -32.77
CA ALA A 153 29.78 -25.28 -32.64
C ALA A 153 29.45 -24.03 -33.50
N ALA A 154 29.87 -22.77 -33.23
CA ALA A 154 30.96 -22.08 -32.47
C ALA A 154 32.17 -21.53 -33.31
N VAL A 155 32.53 -20.24 -33.07
CA VAL A 155 33.73 -19.41 -33.49
C VAL A 155 33.99 -19.16 -35.00
N PRO A 156 34.80 -18.15 -35.48
CA PRO A 156 35.77 -17.20 -34.84
C PRO A 156 35.53 -15.66 -35.13
N ALA A 157 36.11 -14.65 -34.44
CA ALA A 157 37.40 -13.87 -34.59
C ALA A 157 37.63 -13.12 -35.95
N GLN A 158 38.35 -11.98 -36.11
CA GLN A 158 39.21 -11.11 -35.23
C GLN A 158 39.51 -9.69 -35.85
N ASN A 159 40.17 -8.76 -35.11
CA ASN A 159 40.84 -7.47 -35.52
C ASN A 159 39.96 -6.25 -35.92
N GLY A 160 40.35 -4.96 -35.76
CA GLY A 160 41.49 -4.30 -35.08
C GLY A 160 41.64 -2.77 -35.42
N LEU A 161 42.55 -2.04 -34.71
CA LEU A 161 43.16 -0.69 -34.97
C LEU A 161 42.58 0.62 -34.35
N GLY A 162 43.49 1.49 -33.81
CA GLY A 162 43.34 2.94 -33.52
C GLY A 162 43.07 3.35 -32.05
N ALA A 163 44.03 3.54 -31.12
CA ALA A 163 45.06 4.61 -30.97
C ALA A 163 44.49 6.04 -30.77
N GLY A 164 44.37 6.56 -29.53
CA GLY A 164 45.30 7.55 -28.92
C GLY A 164 44.61 8.92 -28.74
N GLN A 165 44.90 9.83 -27.79
CA GLN A 165 45.95 9.98 -26.76
C GLN A 165 45.43 10.70 -25.48
N ARG A 166 46.20 10.66 -24.37
CA ARG A 166 46.13 11.60 -23.20
C ARG A 166 46.83 12.93 -23.61
N ALA A 167 46.81 14.08 -22.92
CA ALA A 167 46.93 14.48 -21.51
C ALA A 167 46.86 16.06 -21.47
N PRO A 168 47.35 16.82 -20.46
CA PRO A 168 47.58 16.58 -19.03
C PRO A 168 46.95 17.68 -18.12
N ALA A 169 47.21 17.62 -16.81
CA ALA A 169 47.08 18.75 -15.87
C ALA A 169 48.49 19.21 -15.40
N PRO A 170 48.67 20.47 -14.97
CA PRO A 170 49.86 20.92 -14.24
C PRO A 170 49.60 21.15 -12.73
N THR A 171 50.69 21.21 -11.96
CA THR A 171 50.72 21.16 -10.48
C THR A 171 51.66 22.24 -9.90
N GLN A 172 51.60 22.47 -8.58
CA GLN A 172 52.50 23.30 -7.73
C GLN A 172 52.15 24.80 -7.73
N GLN A 173 52.38 25.59 -6.66
CA GLN A 173 53.27 25.46 -5.49
C GLN A 173 52.59 25.87 -4.15
N ALA A 174 53.26 25.60 -3.03
CA ALA A 174 53.03 26.23 -1.72
C ALA A 174 54.13 27.27 -1.41
N PRO A 175 53.97 28.15 -0.40
CA PRO A 175 54.68 27.88 0.85
C PRO A 175 53.91 28.25 2.14
N ALA A 176 54.45 27.79 3.28
CA ALA A 176 53.84 27.95 4.61
C ALA A 176 54.18 29.27 5.31
N ARG A 177 53.33 29.68 6.27
CA ARG A 177 53.73 30.50 7.43
C ARG A 177 53.05 30.03 8.73
N GLN A 178 53.76 30.23 9.83
CA GLN A 178 53.43 29.77 11.19
C GLN A 178 52.45 30.71 11.91
N GLY A 179 51.81 30.25 12.97
CA GLY A 179 50.96 31.09 13.84
C GLY A 179 50.26 30.33 14.96
N LEU A 180 50.97 30.03 16.06
CA LEU A 180 50.38 29.55 17.32
C LEU A 180 49.79 30.71 18.11
N ALA A 181 48.57 30.59 18.62
CA ALA A 181 48.06 31.44 19.71
C ALA A 181 46.98 30.71 20.54
N LEU A 182 47.18 30.65 21.86
CA LEU A 182 46.18 30.14 22.81
C LEU A 182 45.17 31.24 23.19
N PRO A 183 43.92 30.90 23.55
CA PRO A 183 43.02 31.84 24.21
C PRO A 183 43.41 32.03 25.68
N LYS A 184 43.45 33.29 26.15
CA LYS A 184 43.42 33.64 27.58
C LYS A 184 42.12 34.39 27.90
N PRO A 185 41.51 34.16 29.09
CA PRO A 185 40.24 34.78 29.47
C PRO A 185 40.44 36.16 30.12
N SER A 186 39.45 37.04 29.98
CA SER A 186 39.35 38.30 30.73
C SER A 186 37.95 38.48 31.32
N LEU A 187 37.90 38.64 32.64
CA LEU A 187 36.71 39.01 33.43
C LEU A 187 36.61 40.55 33.58
N PRO A 188 35.45 41.10 34.00
CA PRO A 188 35.11 42.50 33.77
C PRO A 188 35.42 43.45 34.95
N PRO A 189 35.50 44.78 34.70
CA PRO A 189 35.33 45.84 35.71
C PRO A 189 33.88 46.38 35.77
N PRO A 190 33.52 47.19 36.79
CA PRO A 190 32.14 47.27 37.32
C PRO A 190 31.29 48.47 36.86
N GLN A 191 30.04 48.48 37.36
CA GLN A 191 28.98 49.49 37.16
C GLN A 191 29.35 50.90 37.69
N PRO A 192 28.56 51.92 37.33
CA PRO A 192 27.65 52.47 38.36
C PRO A 192 26.20 52.72 37.90
N ASP A 193 25.32 52.90 38.89
CA ASP A 193 23.86 53.10 38.77
C ASP A 193 23.44 54.41 38.09
N SER A 194 22.25 54.38 37.45
CA SER A 194 21.37 55.55 37.27
C SER A 194 19.91 55.11 37.08
N ARG A 195 18.97 55.80 37.74
CA ARG A 195 17.56 55.40 37.88
C ARG A 195 16.63 56.14 36.90
N ARG A 196 15.80 55.40 36.14
CA ARG A 196 14.41 55.70 35.64
C ARG A 196 14.16 57.03 34.87
N PRO A 197 13.01 57.23 34.15
CA PRO A 197 11.76 56.47 34.15
C PRO A 197 11.19 56.04 32.77
N ASP A 198 10.00 55.46 32.83
CA ASP A 198 9.20 54.74 31.84
C ASP A 198 8.84 55.45 30.52
N GLN A 199 8.75 54.70 29.41
CA GLN A 199 7.58 54.65 28.48
C GLN A 199 7.69 53.46 27.46
N PRO A 200 6.63 53.10 26.70
CA PRO A 200 6.25 51.68 26.54
C PRO A 200 6.91 50.93 25.38
N ALA A 201 7.15 49.63 25.60
CA ALA A 201 7.71 48.72 24.61
C ALA A 201 6.71 48.35 23.50
N THR A 202 7.11 48.58 22.26
CA THR A 202 6.42 48.11 21.05
C THR A 202 6.36 46.58 21.02
N ARG A 203 5.17 46.03 20.80
CA ARG A 203 4.92 44.59 20.85
C ARG A 203 5.56 43.89 19.63
N ALA A 204 6.69 43.22 19.84
CA ALA A 204 7.31 42.38 18.81
C ALA A 204 6.35 41.25 18.38
N PRO A 205 6.30 40.87 17.08
CA PRO A 205 5.46 39.79 16.60
C PRO A 205 5.90 38.44 17.19
N PRO A 206 4.98 37.50 17.45
CA PRO A 206 5.33 36.22 18.06
C PRO A 206 6.24 35.42 17.14
N GLN A 207 7.43 35.06 17.65
CA GLN A 207 8.33 34.14 16.97
C GLN A 207 7.62 32.82 16.73
N ALA A 208 7.70 32.31 15.49
CA ALA A 208 7.13 31.02 15.12
C ALA A 208 7.70 29.93 16.02
N GLN A 209 6.82 29.31 16.82
CA GLN A 209 7.23 28.30 17.79
C GLN A 209 7.95 27.14 17.09
N ALA A 210 9.13 26.81 17.62
CA ALA A 210 9.97 25.76 17.06
C ALA A 210 9.27 24.39 17.13
N ARG A 211 9.54 23.57 16.12
CA ARG A 211 8.96 22.23 15.96
C ARG A 211 9.25 21.36 17.20
N VAL A 212 8.21 20.77 17.77
CA VAL A 212 8.36 19.69 18.76
C VAL A 212 8.83 18.42 18.05
N SER A 213 10.15 18.28 17.88
CA SER A 213 10.78 17.05 17.43
C SER A 213 10.71 16.01 18.54
N ASN A 214 9.78 15.07 18.43
CA ASN A 214 9.69 13.95 19.35
C ASN A 214 10.91 13.02 19.16
N PRO A 215 11.81 12.82 20.14
CA PRO A 215 13.10 12.18 19.93
C PRO A 215 13.00 10.71 19.46
N ALA A 216 11.98 9.98 19.90
CA ALA A 216 11.67 8.62 19.42
C ALA A 216 11.37 8.59 17.91
N VAL A 217 10.66 9.61 17.43
CA VAL A 217 10.22 9.76 16.05
C VAL A 217 11.38 10.11 15.09
N ASP A 218 12.43 10.74 15.60
CA ASP A 218 13.69 10.96 14.87
C ASP A 218 14.59 9.72 14.88
N ARG A 219 14.53 8.90 15.95
CA ARG A 219 15.22 7.60 16.01
C ARG A 219 14.77 6.66 14.89
N LEU A 220 13.48 6.63 14.55
CA LEU A 220 12.96 5.87 13.40
C LEU A 220 13.60 6.31 12.05
N ILE A 221 13.99 7.57 11.89
CA ILE A 221 14.72 8.04 10.70
C ILE A 221 16.18 7.55 10.71
N GLN A 222 16.84 7.52 11.87
CA GLN A 222 18.18 6.95 12.01
C GLN A 222 18.19 5.45 11.66
N ILE A 223 17.22 4.68 12.17
CA ILE A 223 17.01 3.27 11.83
C ILE A 223 16.80 3.13 10.32
N HIS A 224 15.97 3.99 9.71
CA HIS A 224 15.77 3.96 8.26
C HIS A 224 17.08 4.18 7.47
N GLN A 225 17.95 5.09 7.91
CA GLN A 225 19.26 5.34 7.31
C GLN A 225 20.23 4.18 7.53
N ALA A 226 20.33 3.63 8.73
CA ALA A 226 21.14 2.44 9.03
C ALA A 226 20.72 1.25 8.15
N LEU A 227 19.41 1.05 7.95
CA LEU A 227 18.85 0.05 7.04
C LEU A 227 19.07 0.36 5.56
N LYS A 228 19.41 1.60 5.16
CA LYS A 228 19.95 1.88 3.81
C LYS A 228 21.41 1.44 3.72
N GLN A 229 22.21 1.71 4.75
CA GLN A 229 23.64 1.40 4.77
C GLN A 229 23.86 -0.12 4.75
N LEU A 230 23.20 -0.87 5.65
CA LEU A 230 23.23 -2.34 5.68
C LEU A 230 22.95 -2.98 4.29
N ARG A 231 22.01 -2.42 3.51
CA ARG A 231 21.73 -2.91 2.15
C ARG A 231 22.85 -2.61 1.16
N LYS A 232 23.52 -1.45 1.27
CA LYS A 232 24.70 -1.14 0.45
C LYS A 232 25.83 -2.11 0.78
N ASP A 233 26.13 -2.24 2.07
CA ASP A 233 27.26 -3.03 2.57
C ASP A 233 27.13 -4.52 2.16
N LEU A 234 25.97 -5.14 2.41
CA LEU A 234 25.72 -6.52 1.96
C LEU A 234 25.69 -6.66 0.44
N THR A 235 25.24 -5.65 -0.30
CA THR A 235 25.31 -5.69 -1.77
C THR A 235 26.76 -5.65 -2.26
N LEU A 236 27.62 -4.85 -1.63
CA LEU A 236 29.06 -4.81 -1.93
C LEU A 236 29.73 -6.14 -1.54
N GLN A 237 29.49 -6.65 -0.32
CA GLN A 237 30.01 -7.93 0.14
C GLN A 237 29.56 -9.10 -0.74
N SER A 238 28.32 -9.12 -1.25
CA SER A 238 27.83 -10.17 -2.16
C SER A 238 28.48 -10.15 -3.55
N LYS A 239 29.16 -9.05 -3.91
CA LYS A 239 29.94 -8.92 -5.14
C LYS A 239 31.42 -9.27 -4.97
N ALA A 240 31.92 -9.36 -3.74
CA ALA A 240 33.30 -9.73 -3.47
C ALA A 240 33.62 -11.16 -3.98
N PRO A 241 34.83 -11.42 -4.51
CA PRO A 241 35.27 -12.77 -4.86
C PRO A 241 35.17 -13.72 -3.65
N GLY A 242 34.75 -14.97 -3.88
CA GLY A 242 34.63 -15.98 -2.81
C GLY A 242 33.50 -15.75 -1.78
N SER A 243 32.71 -14.69 -1.89
CA SER A 243 31.69 -14.36 -0.88
C SER A 243 30.56 -15.41 -0.80
N PRO A 244 30.26 -15.98 0.39
CA PRO A 244 29.16 -16.94 0.57
C PRO A 244 27.77 -16.33 0.36
N LEU A 245 27.68 -14.99 0.36
CA LEU A 245 26.46 -14.23 0.07
C LEU A 245 26.14 -14.15 -1.44
N LYS A 246 27.11 -14.46 -2.31
CA LYS A 246 26.97 -14.36 -3.76
C LYS A 246 25.89 -15.33 -4.25
N GLY A 247 24.98 -14.86 -5.11
CA GLY A 247 23.80 -15.64 -5.54
C GLY A 247 22.70 -15.69 -4.47
N LYS A 248 22.97 -16.26 -3.28
CA LYS A 248 21.99 -16.47 -2.19
C LYS A 248 21.25 -15.18 -1.79
N LEU A 249 21.97 -14.06 -1.58
CA LEU A 249 21.36 -12.76 -1.24
C LEU A 249 20.31 -12.31 -2.28
N GLY A 250 20.58 -12.59 -3.57
CA GLY A 250 19.68 -12.27 -4.68
C GLY A 250 18.51 -13.23 -4.80
N ALA A 251 18.73 -14.53 -4.56
CA ALA A 251 17.69 -15.56 -4.55
C ALA A 251 16.65 -15.29 -3.46
N PHE A 252 17.06 -15.25 -2.18
CA PHE A 252 16.16 -15.03 -1.04
C PHE A 252 15.37 -13.73 -1.17
N ARG A 253 16.01 -12.65 -1.62
CA ARG A 253 15.33 -11.37 -1.89
C ARG A 253 14.23 -11.50 -2.94
N ARG A 254 14.46 -12.25 -4.03
CA ARG A 254 13.44 -12.45 -5.09
C ARG A 254 12.30 -13.32 -4.59
N GLU A 255 12.62 -14.39 -3.87
CA GLU A 255 11.63 -15.34 -3.35
C GLU A 255 10.72 -14.72 -2.29
N ILE A 256 11.28 -14.00 -1.31
CA ILE A 256 10.49 -13.24 -0.33
C ILE A 256 9.59 -12.20 -1.02
N ARG A 257 10.08 -11.53 -2.06
CA ARG A 257 9.27 -10.56 -2.81
C ARG A 257 8.13 -11.21 -3.59
N GLY A 258 8.37 -12.37 -4.21
CA GLY A 258 7.34 -13.15 -4.89
C GLY A 258 6.26 -13.60 -3.92
N ALA A 259 6.65 -14.24 -2.82
CA ALA A 259 5.73 -14.69 -1.77
C ALA A 259 4.93 -13.52 -1.15
N ILE A 260 5.55 -12.37 -0.90
CA ILE A 260 4.83 -11.18 -0.40
C ILE A 260 3.78 -10.69 -1.41
N GLY A 261 4.08 -10.71 -2.71
CA GLY A 261 3.10 -10.37 -3.76
C GLY A 261 2.01 -11.41 -3.98
N GLN A 262 2.03 -12.53 -3.25
CA GLN A 262 1.02 -13.60 -3.30
C GLN A 262 0.15 -13.65 -2.04
N LEU A 263 0.38 -12.76 -1.05
CA LEU A 263 -0.39 -12.69 0.20
C LEU A 263 -1.88 -12.36 -0.01
N THR A 264 -2.20 -11.64 -1.08
CA THR A 264 -3.55 -11.19 -1.44
C THR A 264 -4.25 -12.11 -2.46
N GLY A 265 -3.58 -13.18 -2.92
CA GLY A 265 -4.03 -14.10 -3.98
C GLY A 265 -5.18 -15.05 -3.64
N GLY A 266 -6.06 -14.71 -2.70
CA GLY A 266 -7.26 -15.48 -2.35
C GLY A 266 -7.17 -16.31 -1.05
N LYS A 267 -8.23 -17.08 -0.76
CA LYS A 267 -8.35 -17.90 0.45
C LYS A 267 -7.25 -18.97 0.49
N GLY A 268 -6.49 -19.04 1.58
CA GLY A 268 -5.41 -20.02 1.80
C GLY A 268 -4.04 -19.66 1.19
N ALA A 269 -3.97 -18.85 0.12
CA ALA A 269 -2.70 -18.49 -0.56
C ALA A 269 -1.66 -17.82 0.35
N HIS A 270 -2.13 -17.10 1.38
CA HIS A 270 -1.27 -16.45 2.37
C HIS A 270 -0.46 -17.44 3.23
N VAL A 271 -0.93 -18.67 3.45
CA VAL A 271 -0.26 -19.66 4.34
C VAL A 271 1.05 -20.12 3.72
N GLN A 272 1.01 -20.67 2.50
CA GLN A 272 2.21 -21.11 1.76
C GLN A 272 3.23 -19.97 1.60
N SER A 273 2.75 -18.76 1.34
CA SER A 273 3.56 -17.55 1.25
C SER A 273 4.24 -17.20 2.59
N THR A 274 3.51 -17.32 3.70
CA THR A 274 4.02 -17.09 5.06
C THR A 274 5.05 -18.13 5.46
N ASP A 275 4.79 -19.40 5.20
CA ASP A 275 5.69 -20.51 5.54
C ASP A 275 7.00 -20.41 4.75
N LYS A 276 6.93 -20.09 3.45
CA LYS A 276 8.10 -19.85 2.61
C LYS A 276 8.95 -18.66 3.07
N ILE A 277 8.33 -17.58 3.53
CA ILE A 277 9.09 -16.45 4.08
C ILE A 277 9.72 -16.83 5.43
N THR A 278 8.98 -17.57 6.26
CA THR A 278 9.43 -18.01 7.58
C THR A 278 10.61 -18.98 7.50
N SER A 279 10.60 -19.92 6.54
CA SER A 279 11.71 -20.85 6.33
C SER A 279 12.99 -20.15 5.86
N LEU A 280 12.89 -19.23 4.89
CA LEU A 280 14.02 -18.43 4.40
C LEU A 280 14.61 -17.53 5.50
N LEU A 281 13.76 -16.97 6.37
CA LEU A 281 14.21 -16.20 7.52
C LEU A 281 14.92 -17.09 8.55
N ARG A 282 14.38 -18.28 8.85
CA ARG A 282 15.02 -19.25 9.75
C ARG A 282 16.38 -19.73 9.21
N GLU A 283 16.51 -20.03 7.92
CA GLU A 283 17.80 -20.40 7.29
C GLU A 283 18.83 -19.27 7.45
N SER A 284 18.41 -18.01 7.22
CA SER A 284 19.29 -16.85 7.37
C SER A 284 19.71 -16.57 8.82
N LEU A 285 18.86 -16.90 9.79
CA LEU A 285 19.07 -16.69 11.21
C LEU A 285 19.96 -17.79 11.84
N GLN A 286 19.84 -19.02 11.37
CA GLN A 286 20.77 -20.12 11.69
C GLN A 286 22.17 -19.93 11.06
N ASN A 287 22.39 -18.81 10.35
CA ASN A 287 23.62 -18.41 9.68
C ASN A 287 24.23 -19.46 8.74
N GLN A 288 23.41 -20.34 8.14
CA GLN A 288 23.83 -21.36 7.16
C GLN A 288 24.49 -20.76 5.89
N THR A 289 24.36 -19.45 5.71
CA THR A 289 24.92 -18.67 4.60
C THR A 289 26.15 -17.83 5.03
N LEU A 290 26.67 -18.06 6.24
CA LEU A 290 27.90 -17.44 6.79
C LEU A 290 27.94 -15.92 6.58
N SER A 291 26.84 -15.24 6.91
CA SER A 291 26.77 -13.77 6.87
C SER A 291 27.48 -13.16 8.08
N PRO A 292 28.13 -12.00 7.93
CA PRO A 292 28.78 -11.35 9.06
C PRO A 292 27.76 -10.92 10.13
N PRO A 293 28.15 -10.89 11.41
CA PRO A 293 27.30 -10.36 12.47
C PRO A 293 27.07 -8.85 12.30
N VAL A 294 25.90 -8.36 12.73
CA VAL A 294 25.61 -6.92 12.82
C VAL A 294 24.94 -6.57 14.15
N GLU A 295 25.39 -5.47 14.76
CA GLU A 295 24.81 -4.87 15.97
C GLU A 295 23.33 -4.53 15.80
N VAL A 296 22.46 -5.22 16.52
CA VAL A 296 20.99 -5.12 16.36
C VAL A 296 20.43 -3.85 16.99
N GLY A 297 21.09 -3.34 18.03
CA GLY A 297 20.73 -2.09 18.73
C GLY A 297 20.59 -0.87 17.80
N ARG A 298 21.19 -0.93 16.61
CA ARG A 298 21.14 0.11 15.57
C ARG A 298 19.81 0.14 14.79
N PHE A 299 19.00 -0.90 14.91
CA PHE A 299 17.76 -1.10 14.14
C PHE A 299 16.48 -1.10 15.00
N VAL A 300 16.62 -0.84 16.30
CA VAL A 300 15.52 -0.72 17.27
C VAL A 300 15.40 0.72 17.79
N GLU A 301 14.18 1.09 18.19
CA GLU A 301 13.87 2.43 18.71
C GLU A 301 14.46 2.62 20.11
N HIS A 302 14.22 1.67 21.00
CA HIS A 302 14.69 1.68 22.38
C HIS A 302 15.84 0.67 22.57
N PRO A 303 16.95 1.04 23.27
CA PRO A 303 17.96 0.09 23.70
C PRO A 303 17.33 -1.03 24.56
N ARG A 304 17.80 -2.27 24.38
CA ARG A 304 17.27 -3.45 25.06
C ARG A 304 18.38 -4.16 25.82
N SER A 305 18.18 -4.44 27.10
CA SER A 305 19.04 -5.34 27.88
C SER A 305 18.73 -6.80 27.54
N PRO A 306 19.66 -7.74 27.78
CA PRO A 306 19.35 -9.18 27.71
C PRO A 306 18.12 -9.52 28.56
N ALA A 307 17.29 -10.44 28.08
CA ALA A 307 16.06 -10.86 28.72
C ALA A 307 16.11 -12.36 29.05
N GLU A 308 15.67 -12.72 30.24
CA GLU A 308 15.58 -14.12 30.67
C GLU A 308 14.63 -14.92 29.76
N GLY A 309 15.00 -16.16 29.42
CA GLY A 309 14.23 -17.01 28.50
C GLY A 309 14.20 -16.57 27.02
N ALA A 310 14.85 -15.46 26.64
CA ALA A 310 14.93 -15.06 25.24
C ALA A 310 15.94 -15.91 24.45
N GLN A 311 15.52 -16.41 23.28
CA GLN A 311 16.35 -17.24 22.39
C GLN A 311 17.59 -16.52 21.83
N HIS A 312 17.51 -15.20 21.65
CA HIS A 312 18.59 -14.38 21.09
C HIS A 312 18.89 -13.19 22.00
N ASN A 313 19.97 -13.30 22.79
CA ASN A 313 20.41 -12.28 23.74
C ASN A 313 21.71 -11.56 23.35
N ASP A 314 22.49 -12.12 22.42
CA ASP A 314 23.72 -11.51 21.90
C ASP A 314 23.48 -10.10 21.35
N ALA A 315 24.51 -9.24 21.37
CA ALA A 315 24.39 -7.88 20.82
C ALA A 315 24.19 -7.88 19.28
N THR A 316 24.61 -8.96 18.62
CA THR A 316 24.60 -9.10 17.16
C THR A 316 23.63 -10.18 16.68
N LEU A 317 23.19 -10.05 15.43
CA LEU A 317 22.50 -11.10 14.67
C LEU A 317 23.14 -11.22 13.28
N PRO A 318 22.92 -12.33 12.54
CA PRO A 318 23.36 -12.46 11.16
C PRO A 318 22.84 -11.30 10.29
N ALA A 319 23.74 -10.59 9.61
CA ALA A 319 23.39 -9.44 8.79
C ALA A 319 22.40 -9.78 7.68
N LEU A 320 22.45 -11.01 7.14
CA LEU A 320 21.48 -11.50 6.16
C LEU A 320 20.06 -11.55 6.73
N PHE A 321 19.86 -12.03 7.96
CA PHE A 321 18.55 -12.08 8.60
C PHE A 321 17.95 -10.67 8.75
N VAL A 322 18.69 -9.73 9.33
CA VAL A 322 18.24 -8.34 9.50
C VAL A 322 17.94 -7.67 8.14
N TYR A 323 18.74 -7.99 7.12
CA TYR A 323 18.50 -7.58 5.74
C TYR A 323 17.18 -8.13 5.18
N LEU A 324 16.88 -9.42 5.37
CA LEU A 324 15.66 -10.05 4.88
C LEU A 324 14.41 -9.54 5.62
N ILE A 325 14.47 -9.29 6.93
CA ILE A 325 13.40 -8.59 7.67
C ILE A 325 13.15 -7.20 7.07
N ASN A 326 14.20 -6.45 6.69
CA ASN A 326 14.09 -5.18 5.98
C ASN A 326 13.60 -5.32 4.52
N VAL A 327 13.80 -6.47 3.87
CA VAL A 327 13.15 -6.80 2.58
C VAL A 327 11.66 -7.06 2.80
N CYS A 328 11.28 -7.83 3.83
CA CYS A 328 9.89 -8.09 4.20
C CYS A 328 9.13 -6.80 4.51
N ALA A 329 9.66 -5.98 5.41
CA ALA A 329 9.10 -4.67 5.74
C ALA A 329 8.93 -3.75 4.52
N LYS A 330 9.86 -3.81 3.56
CA LYS A 330 9.74 -3.06 2.30
C LYS A 330 8.72 -3.66 1.33
N GLY A 331 8.50 -4.97 1.37
CA GLY A 331 7.46 -5.66 0.60
C GLY A 331 6.07 -5.32 1.13
N ILE A 332 5.85 -5.48 2.44
CA ILE A 332 4.62 -5.12 3.17
C ILE A 332 4.19 -3.68 2.84
N ILE A 333 5.11 -2.71 2.99
CA ILE A 333 4.83 -1.30 2.65
C ILE A 333 4.52 -1.10 1.17
N GLY A 334 5.16 -1.88 0.27
CA GLY A 334 4.87 -1.84 -1.16
C GLY A 334 3.47 -2.37 -1.50
N GLN A 335 3.04 -3.44 -0.83
CA GLN A 335 1.70 -4.02 -0.98
C GLN A 335 0.61 -3.05 -0.48
N PHE A 336 0.78 -2.44 0.69
CA PHE A 336 -0.12 -1.38 1.17
C PHE A 336 -0.22 -0.21 0.18
N VAL A 337 0.91 0.22 -0.38
CA VAL A 337 0.98 1.33 -1.34
C VAL A 337 0.35 1.00 -2.70
N ASN A 338 0.48 -0.22 -3.18
CA ASN A 338 0.06 -0.60 -4.54
C ASN A 338 -1.36 -1.18 -4.60
N GLU A 339 -1.79 -1.94 -3.59
CA GLU A 339 -3.03 -2.71 -3.63
C GLU A 339 -4.11 -2.13 -2.72
N CYS A 340 -3.73 -1.66 -1.52
CA CYS A 340 -4.70 -1.21 -0.52
C CYS A 340 -5.28 0.18 -0.78
N GLY A 341 -4.68 0.95 -1.70
CA GLY A 341 -5.26 2.21 -2.18
C GLY A 341 -6.52 2.00 -3.03
N ALA A 342 -6.51 0.98 -3.89
CA ALA A 342 -7.64 0.62 -4.75
C ALA A 342 -8.59 -0.40 -4.09
N ASN A 343 -8.05 -1.32 -3.28
CA ASN A 343 -8.81 -2.32 -2.55
C ASN A 343 -8.40 -2.34 -1.06
N PRO A 344 -8.98 -1.48 -0.21
CA PRO A 344 -8.65 -1.42 1.22
C PRO A 344 -8.79 -2.77 1.96
N LYS A 345 -9.68 -3.67 1.50
CA LYS A 345 -9.85 -5.02 2.10
C LYS A 345 -8.59 -5.89 1.97
N ALA A 346 -7.73 -5.62 0.99
CA ALA A 346 -6.43 -6.29 0.84
C ALA A 346 -5.47 -6.01 2.01
N ALA A 347 -5.68 -4.93 2.77
CA ALA A 347 -4.85 -4.60 3.93
C ALA A 347 -4.94 -5.67 5.04
N ASP A 348 -6.06 -6.38 5.15
CA ASP A 348 -6.28 -7.35 6.21
C ASP A 348 -5.33 -8.57 6.16
N PRO A 349 -5.24 -9.36 5.07
CA PRO A 349 -4.29 -10.47 5.00
C PRO A 349 -2.83 -10.03 5.11
N ILE A 350 -2.46 -8.85 4.57
CA ILE A 350 -1.11 -8.28 4.72
C ILE A 350 -0.84 -7.94 6.19
N GLY A 351 -1.83 -7.40 6.91
CA GLY A 351 -1.76 -7.11 8.34
C GLY A 351 -1.65 -8.38 9.20
N VAL A 352 -2.38 -9.45 8.86
CA VAL A 352 -2.26 -10.77 9.50
C VAL A 352 -0.86 -11.35 9.30
N PHE A 353 -0.34 -11.34 8.08
CA PHE A 353 1.04 -11.77 7.80
C PHE A 353 2.07 -10.95 8.58
N THR A 354 1.90 -9.63 8.60
CA THR A 354 2.78 -8.71 9.34
C THR A 354 2.78 -9.04 10.84
N ALA A 355 1.61 -9.24 11.43
CA ALA A 355 1.44 -9.63 12.82
C ALA A 355 2.07 -11.01 13.10
N HIS A 356 1.90 -11.99 12.20
CA HIS A 356 2.52 -13.31 12.32
C HIS A 356 4.05 -13.22 12.31
N LEU A 357 4.62 -12.54 11.31
CA LEU A 357 6.06 -12.37 11.11
C LEU A 357 6.72 -11.71 12.33
N PHE A 358 6.19 -10.56 12.77
CA PHE A 358 6.80 -9.78 13.84
C PHE A 358 6.50 -10.29 15.25
N SER A 359 5.56 -11.23 15.43
CA SER A 359 5.30 -11.91 16.71
C SER A 359 5.99 -13.29 16.83
N HIS A 360 6.64 -13.79 15.78
CA HIS A 360 7.29 -15.09 15.78
C HIS A 360 8.45 -15.13 16.80
N LYS A 361 8.44 -16.10 17.74
CA LYS A 361 9.40 -16.17 18.85
C LYS A 361 10.85 -16.25 18.35
N ASP A 362 11.13 -17.12 17.37
CA ASP A 362 12.44 -17.24 16.72
C ASP A 362 12.97 -15.92 16.13
N PHE A 363 12.12 -14.95 15.80
CA PHE A 363 12.53 -13.69 15.17
C PHE A 363 12.63 -12.53 16.16
N GLN A 364 12.46 -12.81 17.47
CA GLN A 364 12.61 -11.82 18.53
C GLN A 364 14.08 -11.66 18.92
N TRP A 365 14.45 -10.43 19.27
CA TRP A 365 15.75 -10.11 19.84
C TRP A 365 15.56 -9.51 21.23
N ARG A 366 16.21 -10.12 22.23
CA ARG A 366 16.06 -9.77 23.66
C ARG A 366 14.60 -9.75 24.11
N GLY A 367 13.86 -10.80 23.74
CA GLY A 367 12.45 -11.01 24.09
C GLY A 367 11.46 -10.07 23.39
N GLN A 368 11.90 -9.27 22.42
CA GLN A 368 11.07 -8.25 21.77
C GLN A 368 11.15 -8.31 20.24
N SER A 369 10.07 -7.87 19.59
CA SER A 369 9.95 -7.81 18.13
C SER A 369 10.97 -6.88 17.46
N LEU A 370 11.32 -7.15 16.20
CA LEU A 370 12.10 -6.23 15.35
C LEU A 370 11.20 -5.33 14.47
N ILE A 371 9.95 -5.08 14.88
CA ILE A 371 8.98 -4.28 14.12
C ILE A 371 9.41 -2.84 13.85
N ASP A 372 10.33 -2.28 14.64
CA ASP A 372 10.93 -0.96 14.44
C ASP A 372 11.50 -0.79 13.01
N ILE A 373 11.93 -1.90 12.37
CA ILE A 373 12.38 -1.95 10.97
C ILE A 373 11.26 -1.59 9.97
N LEU A 374 10.02 -1.99 10.27
CA LEU A 374 8.79 -1.66 9.54
C LEU A 374 8.30 -0.25 9.89
N LEU A 375 8.28 0.12 11.18
CA LEU A 375 7.86 1.45 11.64
C LEU A 375 8.76 2.55 11.04
N ALA A 376 10.07 2.30 10.94
CA ALA A 376 11.03 3.17 10.25
C ALA A 376 10.74 3.32 8.73
N LYS A 377 9.96 2.44 8.12
CA LYS A 377 9.43 2.64 6.75
C LYS A 377 8.15 3.45 6.78
N PHE A 378 7.16 3.07 7.59
CA PHE A 378 5.91 3.80 7.76
C PHE A 378 6.15 5.28 8.05
N ARG A 379 7.04 5.60 9.00
CA ARG A 379 7.47 6.96 9.37
C ARG A 379 7.98 7.80 8.20
N VAL A 380 8.59 7.17 7.19
CA VAL A 380 9.13 7.85 6.00
C VAL A 380 8.09 7.98 4.90
N VAL A 381 7.23 6.97 4.70
CA VAL A 381 6.25 6.97 3.59
C VAL A 381 4.93 7.62 3.95
N CYS A 382 4.51 7.59 5.23
CA CYS A 382 3.30 8.23 5.75
C CYS A 382 3.62 8.93 7.10
N PRO A 383 4.32 10.08 7.08
CA PRO A 383 4.69 10.80 8.30
C PRO A 383 3.50 11.28 9.15
N VAL A 384 2.32 11.50 8.56
CA VAL A 384 1.15 12.04 9.28
C VAL A 384 0.64 11.11 10.40
N LEU A 385 0.83 9.79 10.27
CA LEU A 385 0.58 8.79 11.32
C LEU A 385 1.45 9.00 12.58
N PHE A 386 2.54 9.75 12.45
CA PHE A 386 3.49 10.07 13.52
C PHE A 386 3.40 11.55 13.94
N GLY A 387 2.29 12.23 13.58
CA GLY A 387 2.01 13.62 13.95
C GLY A 387 2.69 14.69 13.10
N PHE A 388 3.33 14.34 11.97
CA PHE A 388 3.86 15.36 11.06
C PHE A 388 2.77 16.07 10.28
N ARG A 389 3.06 17.33 9.97
CA ARG A 389 2.15 18.27 9.33
C ARG A 389 2.92 19.03 8.25
N GLY A 390 2.22 19.51 7.23
CA GLY A 390 2.84 20.22 6.13
C GLY A 390 1.81 20.70 5.11
N ASN A 391 2.05 21.89 4.58
CA ASN A 391 1.25 22.51 3.54
C ASN A 391 1.62 21.94 2.16
N ASP A 392 0.68 21.23 1.53
CA ASP A 392 0.79 20.59 0.22
C ASP A 392 1.06 21.56 -0.96
N LYS A 393 0.85 22.86 -0.78
CA LYS A 393 1.24 23.91 -1.75
C LYS A 393 2.74 24.22 -1.74
N THR A 394 3.47 23.76 -0.73
CA THR A 394 4.90 24.04 -0.54
C THR A 394 5.75 22.79 -0.72
N GLU A 395 6.95 22.92 -1.31
CA GLU A 395 7.86 21.78 -1.49
C GLU A 395 8.25 21.13 -0.16
N ARG A 396 8.56 21.98 0.85
CA ARG A 396 8.89 21.55 2.21
C ARG A 396 7.72 20.83 2.90
N GLY A 397 6.49 21.27 2.67
CA GLY A 397 5.29 20.65 3.23
C GLY A 397 4.96 19.31 2.56
N ARG A 398 5.08 19.22 1.22
CA ARG A 398 4.99 17.96 0.47
C ARG A 398 5.96 16.90 0.99
N LEU A 399 7.22 17.28 1.22
CA LEU A 399 8.22 16.39 1.85
C LEU A 399 7.82 16.00 3.28
N ALA A 400 7.30 16.94 4.08
CA ALA A 400 6.91 16.68 5.47
C ALA A 400 5.72 15.71 5.61
N ILE A 401 4.81 15.65 4.63
CA ILE A 401 3.65 14.75 4.61
C ILE A 401 3.86 13.45 3.80
N GLY A 402 5.08 13.19 3.31
CA GLY A 402 5.40 11.93 2.60
C GLY A 402 4.97 11.89 1.13
N TRP A 403 4.70 13.05 0.52
CA TRP A 403 4.53 13.15 -0.92
C TRP A 403 5.81 12.69 -1.61
N ARG A 404 5.67 11.94 -2.70
CA ARG A 404 6.79 11.33 -3.43
C ARG A 404 7.08 12.10 -4.73
N LYS A 405 8.36 12.22 -5.09
CA LYS A 405 8.77 12.55 -6.46
C LYS A 405 8.97 11.29 -7.29
N ASP A 406 8.60 11.35 -8.56
CA ASP A 406 8.97 10.38 -9.59
C ASP A 406 9.84 11.08 -10.64
N GLY A 407 11.10 10.65 -10.73
CA GLY A 407 12.15 11.46 -11.36
C GLY A 407 12.23 12.87 -10.74
N PRO A 408 12.22 13.94 -11.55
CA PRO A 408 12.26 15.33 -11.06
C PRO A 408 10.89 15.83 -10.56
N ALA A 409 9.79 15.23 -11.00
CA ALA A 409 8.43 15.74 -10.82
C ALA A 409 7.75 15.18 -9.55
N TRP A 410 6.74 15.90 -9.04
CA TRP A 410 5.85 15.38 -8.01
C TRP A 410 4.84 14.40 -8.61
N ILE A 411 4.52 13.30 -7.92
CA ILE A 411 3.37 12.47 -8.32
C ILE A 411 2.06 13.27 -8.22
N THR A 412 1.03 12.87 -8.98
CA THR A 412 -0.29 13.51 -8.93
C THR A 412 -0.92 13.43 -7.54
N GLU A 413 -1.81 14.37 -7.22
CA GLU A 413 -2.54 14.38 -5.94
C GLU A 413 -3.34 13.09 -5.75
N LYS A 414 -4.04 12.61 -6.80
CA LYS A 414 -4.72 11.31 -6.78
C LYS A 414 -3.76 10.17 -6.42
N SER A 415 -2.62 10.05 -7.10
CA SER A 415 -1.63 9.01 -6.81
C SER A 415 -1.04 9.13 -5.40
N HIS A 416 -0.90 10.35 -4.86
CA HIS A 416 -0.52 10.54 -3.47
C HIS A 416 -1.63 10.08 -2.51
N ASN A 417 -2.88 10.48 -2.74
CA ASN A 417 -4.02 10.12 -1.92
C ASN A 417 -4.28 8.60 -1.93
N ASP A 418 -4.22 7.92 -3.08
CA ASP A 418 -4.35 6.46 -3.19
C ASP A 418 -3.29 5.74 -2.33
N ARG A 419 -2.03 6.20 -2.40
CA ARG A 419 -0.93 5.69 -1.55
C ARG A 419 -1.17 5.92 -0.07
N MET A 420 -1.70 7.10 0.29
CA MET A 420 -1.96 7.48 1.68
C MET A 420 -3.13 6.69 2.27
N ALA A 421 -4.18 6.44 1.48
CA ALA A 421 -5.30 5.58 1.86
C ALA A 421 -4.80 4.15 2.14
N GLY A 422 -4.07 3.55 1.20
CA GLY A 422 -3.52 2.20 1.38
C GLY A 422 -2.57 2.06 2.58
N LEU A 423 -1.79 3.11 2.89
CA LEU A 423 -0.93 3.17 4.08
C LEU A 423 -1.73 3.38 5.38
N GLY A 424 -2.82 4.14 5.37
CA GLY A 424 -3.73 4.31 6.52
C GLY A 424 -4.44 3.01 6.89
N ALA A 425 -5.04 2.35 5.90
CA ALA A 425 -5.67 1.03 6.05
C ALA A 425 -4.64 -0.03 6.50
N GLY A 426 -3.44 -0.03 5.90
CA GLY A 426 -2.36 -0.93 6.30
C GLY A 426 -1.89 -0.72 7.74
N PHE A 427 -1.82 0.53 8.21
CA PHE A 427 -1.47 0.83 9.60
C PHE A 427 -2.55 0.37 10.58
N ALA A 428 -3.83 0.59 10.27
CA ALA A 428 -4.96 0.07 11.05
C ALA A 428 -4.96 -1.46 11.10
N ALA A 429 -4.75 -2.12 9.96
CA ALA A 429 -4.68 -3.58 9.83
C ALA A 429 -3.48 -4.23 10.56
N VAL A 430 -2.47 -3.45 10.97
CA VAL A 430 -1.36 -3.94 11.81
C VAL A 430 -1.59 -3.62 13.29
N SER A 431 -2.03 -2.41 13.61
CA SER A 431 -2.15 -1.91 14.99
C SER A 431 -3.42 -2.35 15.74
N LEU A 432 -4.51 -2.62 15.03
CA LEU A 432 -5.78 -3.12 15.62
C LEU A 432 -5.89 -4.65 15.56
N ARG A 433 -4.78 -5.37 15.78
CA ARG A 433 -4.77 -6.84 15.85
C ARG A 433 -5.02 -7.33 17.27
N ASP A 434 -5.96 -8.24 17.40
CA ASP A 434 -6.22 -8.92 18.67
C ASP A 434 -5.30 -10.13 18.84
N PHE A 435 -4.67 -10.21 20.01
CA PHE A 435 -3.81 -11.29 20.46
C PHE A 435 -4.34 -11.95 21.74
N SER A 436 -5.53 -11.57 22.23
CA SER A 436 -6.16 -12.11 23.45
C SER A 436 -6.27 -13.65 23.45
N LYS A 437 -6.46 -14.24 22.26
CA LYS A 437 -6.55 -15.69 22.02
C LYS A 437 -5.22 -16.32 21.56
N SER A 438 -4.10 -15.60 21.66
CA SER A 438 -2.78 -16.03 21.18
C SER A 438 -1.76 -16.10 22.31
N SER A 439 -0.90 -17.13 22.29
CA SER A 439 0.26 -17.23 23.19
C SER A 439 1.46 -16.38 22.74
N LYS A 440 1.30 -15.57 21.67
CA LYS A 440 2.31 -14.64 21.16
C LYS A 440 2.03 -13.23 21.70
N VAL A 441 3.09 -12.48 21.97
CA VAL A 441 2.98 -11.06 22.33
C VAL A 441 2.63 -10.23 21.09
N ASN A 442 1.68 -9.30 21.21
CA ASN A 442 1.34 -8.38 20.13
C ASN A 442 2.55 -7.45 19.83
N PRO A 443 3.12 -7.46 18.61
CA PRO A 443 4.28 -6.65 18.28
C PRO A 443 3.94 -5.16 18.10
N TYR A 444 2.66 -4.79 17.95
CA TYR A 444 2.21 -3.40 17.81
C TYR A 444 0.82 -3.18 18.41
N PRO A 445 0.72 -3.00 19.74
CA PRO A 445 -0.57 -2.94 20.43
C PRO A 445 -1.46 -1.75 20.02
N PRO A 446 -2.80 -1.86 20.17
CA PRO A 446 -3.78 -0.84 19.77
C PRO A 446 -3.55 0.58 20.31
N VAL A 447 -2.80 0.74 21.41
CA VAL A 447 -2.39 2.07 21.92
C VAL A 447 -1.65 2.91 20.86
N HIS A 448 -0.96 2.28 19.92
CA HIS A 448 -0.30 2.97 18.81
C HIS A 448 -1.30 3.46 17.75
N TYR A 449 -2.39 2.73 17.51
CA TYR A 449 -3.51 3.22 16.69
C TYR A 449 -4.11 4.48 17.31
N TRP A 450 -4.46 4.41 18.61
CA TRP A 450 -5.01 5.54 19.35
C TRP A 450 -4.08 6.77 19.31
N ARG A 451 -2.77 6.58 19.50
CA ARG A 451 -1.79 7.68 19.45
C ARG A 451 -1.70 8.33 18.07
N ALA A 452 -1.69 7.54 16.99
CA ALA A 452 -1.67 8.06 15.62
C ALA A 452 -2.96 8.82 15.28
N PHE A 453 -4.11 8.22 15.61
CA PHE A 453 -5.44 8.80 15.45
C PHE A 453 -5.55 10.15 16.17
N ALA A 454 -5.21 10.18 17.46
CA ALA A 454 -5.19 11.39 18.29
C ALA A 454 -4.25 12.47 17.71
N GLY A 455 -3.07 12.08 17.21
CA GLY A 455 -2.10 12.99 16.59
C GLY A 455 -2.63 13.69 15.34
N ILE A 456 -3.52 13.03 14.58
CA ILE A 456 -4.19 13.60 13.41
C ILE A 456 -5.36 14.50 13.83
N VAL A 457 -6.32 14.02 14.63
CA VAL A 457 -7.54 14.80 14.95
C VAL A 457 -7.25 16.05 15.80
N ASN A 458 -6.18 16.01 16.62
CA ASN A 458 -5.70 17.15 17.41
C ASN A 458 -4.83 18.13 16.58
N CYS A 459 -4.77 17.99 15.26
CA CYS A 459 -4.16 18.98 14.39
C CYS A 459 -4.91 20.34 14.48
N PRO A 460 -4.21 21.47 14.67
CA PRO A 460 -4.76 22.81 14.51
C PRO A 460 -5.27 23.04 13.08
N ALA A 461 -6.36 23.80 12.92
CA ALA A 461 -7.03 23.97 11.62
C ALA A 461 -6.08 24.50 10.52
N ASN A 462 -5.21 25.46 10.87
CA ASN A 462 -4.20 26.06 9.98
C ASN A 462 -3.07 25.11 9.54
N GLU A 463 -2.95 23.94 10.18
CA GLU A 463 -1.96 22.90 9.83
C GLU A 463 -2.60 21.63 9.26
N THR A 464 -3.94 21.62 9.07
CA THR A 464 -4.62 20.50 8.41
C THR A 464 -4.32 20.44 6.92
N SER A 465 -4.33 19.23 6.35
CA SER A 465 -4.12 19.01 4.92
C SER A 465 -4.94 17.83 4.39
N ASN A 466 -5.19 17.80 3.08
CA ASN A 466 -5.94 16.74 2.40
C ASN A 466 -5.41 15.33 2.75
N THR A 467 -4.09 15.19 2.86
CA THR A 467 -3.41 13.96 3.28
C THR A 467 -3.87 13.44 4.64
N GLN A 468 -4.11 14.32 5.62
CA GLN A 468 -4.57 13.91 6.95
C GLN A 468 -6.00 13.36 6.91
N TYR A 469 -6.91 14.00 6.17
CA TYR A 469 -8.28 13.54 6.01
C TYR A 469 -8.35 12.18 5.29
N VAL A 470 -7.55 11.98 4.23
CA VAL A 470 -7.44 10.71 3.50
C VAL A 470 -6.92 9.57 4.39
N VAL A 471 -5.82 9.81 5.15
CA VAL A 471 -5.27 8.79 6.06
C VAL A 471 -6.25 8.46 7.17
N LEU A 472 -6.88 9.47 7.78
CA LEU A 472 -7.87 9.27 8.85
C LEU A 472 -9.08 8.46 8.38
N ARG A 473 -9.59 8.74 7.17
CA ARG A 473 -10.68 7.97 6.57
C ARG A 473 -10.29 6.50 6.43
N ALA A 474 -9.14 6.23 5.82
CA ALA A 474 -8.68 4.87 5.57
C ALA A 474 -8.22 4.11 6.83
N MET A 475 -7.90 4.81 7.92
CA MET A 475 -7.67 4.18 9.23
C MET A 475 -8.97 3.66 9.86
N ILE A 476 -10.11 4.29 9.58
CA ILE A 476 -11.41 3.98 10.18
C ILE A 476 -12.18 2.98 9.32
N ASP A 477 -12.24 3.20 8.00
CA ASP A 477 -13.01 2.43 7.03
C ASP A 477 -12.66 0.92 7.09
N GLY A 478 -13.63 0.09 7.49
CA GLY A 478 -13.49 -1.36 7.67
C GLY A 478 -12.72 -1.81 8.92
N HIS A 479 -12.46 -0.89 9.85
CA HIS A 479 -11.68 -1.11 11.07
C HIS A 479 -12.39 -0.60 12.35
N GLU A 480 -13.50 0.11 12.21
CA GLU A 480 -14.29 0.70 13.29
C GLU A 480 -14.70 -0.33 14.35
N GLN A 481 -15.18 -1.52 13.96
CA GLN A 481 -15.57 -2.55 14.93
C GLN A 481 -14.38 -3.03 15.77
N ARG A 482 -13.17 -3.12 15.21
CA ARG A 482 -11.96 -3.49 15.97
C ARG A 482 -11.56 -2.36 16.92
N PHE A 483 -11.68 -1.11 16.48
CA PHE A 483 -11.42 0.05 17.33
C PHE A 483 -12.39 0.11 18.52
N LEU A 484 -13.68 -0.14 18.28
CA LEU A 484 -14.70 -0.28 19.32
C LEU A 484 -14.42 -1.45 20.27
N ASN A 485 -14.00 -2.61 19.76
CA ASN A 485 -13.68 -3.79 20.59
C ASN A 485 -12.53 -3.53 21.59
N PHE A 486 -11.56 -2.66 21.25
CA PHE A 486 -10.44 -2.34 22.15
C PHE A 486 -10.70 -1.17 23.11
N PHE A 487 -11.51 -0.18 22.73
CA PHE A 487 -11.64 1.08 23.47
C PHE A 487 -13.08 1.45 23.84
N GLY A 488 -14.09 0.67 23.42
CA GLY A 488 -15.50 0.85 23.76
C GLY A 488 -16.00 2.28 23.54
N ASN A 489 -16.62 2.86 24.56
CA ASN A 489 -17.15 4.23 24.54
C ASN A 489 -16.09 5.30 24.22
N ALA A 490 -14.82 5.06 24.54
CA ALA A 490 -13.75 6.00 24.19
C ALA A 490 -13.50 6.02 22.66
N ALA A 491 -13.62 4.88 21.98
CA ALA A 491 -13.60 4.84 20.51
C ALA A 491 -14.82 5.56 19.91
N VAL A 492 -16.02 5.44 20.48
CA VAL A 492 -17.21 6.19 20.02
C VAL A 492 -16.96 7.71 20.09
N ALA A 493 -16.44 8.20 21.21
CA ALA A 493 -16.09 9.62 21.37
C ALA A 493 -14.99 10.07 20.39
N ALA A 494 -13.98 9.23 20.16
CA ALA A 494 -12.91 9.49 19.21
C ALA A 494 -13.41 9.51 17.75
N LEU A 495 -14.32 8.61 17.37
CA LEU A 495 -14.97 8.57 16.05
C LEU A 495 -15.85 9.80 15.81
N ARG A 496 -16.63 10.25 16.81
CA ARG A 496 -17.35 11.53 16.75
C ARG A 496 -16.39 12.70 16.51
N LEU A 497 -15.29 12.77 17.25
CA LEU A 497 -14.27 13.82 17.06
C LEU A 497 -13.66 13.77 15.65
N ALA A 498 -13.39 12.59 15.11
CA ALA A 498 -12.76 12.39 13.80
C ALA A 498 -13.69 12.62 12.59
N LEU A 499 -14.96 12.25 12.70
CA LEU A 499 -15.89 12.22 11.56
C LEU A 499 -16.92 13.37 11.59
N VAL A 500 -17.18 13.97 12.77
CA VAL A 500 -18.12 15.09 12.92
C VAL A 500 -17.37 16.41 13.15
N GLU A 501 -16.48 16.49 14.13
CA GLU A 501 -15.83 17.76 14.52
C GLU A 501 -14.61 18.10 13.67
N PHE A 502 -13.71 17.14 13.44
CA PHE A 502 -12.49 17.36 12.67
C PHE A 502 -12.75 17.85 11.23
N PRO A 503 -13.77 17.37 10.48
CA PRO A 503 -14.10 17.88 9.15
C PRO A 503 -14.70 19.30 9.12
N LYS A 504 -15.01 19.91 10.28
CA LYS A 504 -15.39 21.33 10.39
C LYS A 504 -14.18 22.26 10.40
N LYS A 505 -12.97 21.73 10.64
CA LYS A 505 -11.70 22.50 10.57
C LYS A 505 -11.26 22.80 9.14
N ALA A 506 -11.79 22.07 8.16
CA ALA A 506 -11.48 22.24 6.74
C ALA A 506 -12.20 23.46 6.14
N SER A 507 -11.68 23.98 5.02
CA SER A 507 -12.43 24.92 4.18
C SER A 507 -13.68 24.24 3.59
N GLN A 508 -14.70 25.04 3.28
CA GLN A 508 -16.01 24.52 2.84
C GLN A 508 -15.95 23.63 1.59
N ASN A 509 -14.93 23.79 0.74
CA ASN A 509 -14.77 23.07 -0.53
C ASN A 509 -13.79 21.87 -0.46
N ALA A 510 -13.34 21.46 0.72
CA ALA A 510 -12.42 20.33 0.87
C ALA A 510 -13.14 18.97 0.70
N SER A 511 -13.01 18.36 -0.48
CA SER A 511 -13.62 17.07 -0.85
C SER A 511 -13.27 15.95 0.14
N GLU A 512 -12.00 15.88 0.52
CA GLU A 512 -11.45 14.87 1.43
C GLU A 512 -12.06 14.98 2.83
N ALA A 513 -12.33 16.20 3.31
CA ALA A 513 -13.06 16.41 4.56
C ALA A 513 -14.55 16.03 4.43
N GLY A 514 -15.16 16.28 3.26
CA GLY A 514 -16.50 15.77 2.94
C GLY A 514 -16.58 14.24 3.00
N SER A 515 -15.54 13.54 2.55
CA SER A 515 -15.49 12.06 2.55
C SER A 515 -15.50 11.42 3.95
N LEU A 516 -15.07 12.16 4.99
CA LEU A 516 -15.19 11.74 6.39
C LEU A 516 -16.63 11.88 6.91
N ARG A 517 -17.34 12.94 6.51
CA ARG A 517 -18.77 13.12 6.85
C ARG A 517 -19.61 12.04 6.19
N ALA A 518 -19.32 11.72 4.92
CA ALA A 518 -19.96 10.60 4.22
C ALA A 518 -19.73 9.26 4.95
N LEU A 519 -18.52 9.01 5.48
CA LEU A 519 -18.25 7.82 6.30
C LEU A 519 -19.05 7.81 7.60
N ALA A 520 -19.30 8.95 8.26
CA ALA A 520 -20.18 9.02 9.43
C ALA A 520 -21.61 8.55 9.10
N GLU A 521 -22.14 8.99 7.95
CA GLU A 521 -23.46 8.59 7.47
C GLU A 521 -23.51 7.09 7.14
N THR A 522 -22.49 6.56 6.44
CA THR A 522 -22.35 5.12 6.15
C THR A 522 -22.34 4.28 7.43
N LEU A 523 -21.57 4.68 8.45
CA LEU A 523 -21.55 3.98 9.73
C LEU A 523 -22.91 4.04 10.46
N ARG A 524 -23.62 5.17 10.38
CA ARG A 524 -24.98 5.26 10.93
C ARG A 524 -25.94 4.31 10.21
N THR A 525 -25.85 4.17 8.89
CA THR A 525 -26.76 3.30 8.10
C THR A 525 -26.41 1.82 8.14
N GLU A 526 -25.13 1.46 8.13
CA GLU A 526 -24.69 0.05 8.00
C GLU A 526 -24.44 -0.63 9.35
N SER A 527 -23.87 0.08 10.33
CA SER A 527 -23.56 -0.48 11.66
C SER A 527 -24.47 0.04 12.78
N GLY A 528 -25.41 0.94 12.47
CA GLY A 528 -26.28 1.58 13.45
C GLY A 528 -25.56 2.55 14.38
N LEU A 529 -24.29 2.89 14.09
CA LEU A 529 -23.45 3.70 14.97
C LEU A 529 -23.81 5.19 14.84
N ALA A 530 -24.75 5.65 15.67
CA ALA A 530 -25.09 7.07 15.79
C ALA A 530 -23.95 7.86 16.46
N LEU A 531 -23.17 8.60 15.67
CA LEU A 531 -22.10 9.49 16.14
C LEU A 531 -22.56 10.93 16.38
N ALA A 532 -23.80 11.27 16.04
CA ALA A 532 -24.47 12.54 16.33
C ALA A 532 -25.56 12.29 17.38
#